data_AF-A0A6C0IP64-F1
#
_entry.id   AF-A0A6C0IP64-F1
#
_cell.length_a   1.000
_cell.length_b   1.000
_cell.length_c   1.000
_cell.angle_alpha   90.00
_cell.angle_beta   90.00
_cell.angle_gamma   90.00
#
_symmetry.space_group_name_H-M   'P 1'
#
loop_
_entity.id
_entity.type
_entity.pdbx_description
1 polymer ?
#
loop_
_entity_poly.entity_id
_entity_poly.type
_entity_poly.pdbx_seq_one_letter_code
_entity_poly.pdbx_strand_id
1 'polypeptide(L)'
;MIELTEISESSKSDESGMSQDSKQKLNVMVSFGLEFYRVLMGCLLVVFVPQKCGQEICGFGENIFNNDYLVDAGFILNVITCFVFCGFYYVEIKREHKLITYLEVNDDVPNDNDEVGQMLLKLPITKKNALLKMDATYQMLGYVSMFFFFINSAYSGVPIFLHYLDNKTLTVYVTNVMFLAFKISDSYAVVNTDKNVFYSAYLMNKIQYNDVDPDKCCIEEVQRLSMSVSLNENKMDRSSV
;
A
#
# COMPACT_ATOMS: atom_id res chain seq x y z
N MET A 1 -41.53 26.92 35.23
CA MET A 1 -40.06 27.04 35.21
C MET A 1 -39.42 25.66 35.39
N ILE A 2 -39.90 24.65 34.65
CA ILE A 2 -39.40 23.26 34.65
C ILE A 2 -39.35 22.69 33.20
N GLU A 3 -39.84 23.41 32.18
CA GLU A 3 -40.21 22.80 30.88
C GLU A 3 -39.41 23.33 29.68
N LEU A 4 -38.15 23.73 29.87
CA LEU A 4 -37.28 24.20 28.77
C LEU A 4 -35.91 23.48 28.72
N THR A 5 -35.67 22.51 29.60
CA THR A 5 -34.39 21.77 29.67
C THR A 5 -34.46 20.34 29.11
N GLU A 6 -35.65 19.77 28.90
CA GLU A 6 -35.82 18.37 28.44
C GLU A 6 -35.93 18.18 26.92
N ILE A 7 -35.98 19.24 26.11
CA ILE A 7 -36.02 19.12 24.63
C ILE A 7 -34.61 18.88 24.04
N SER A 8 -33.55 18.89 24.86
CA SER A 8 -32.18 18.67 24.37
C SER A 8 -31.73 17.20 24.32
N GLU A 9 -32.61 16.25 24.65
CA GLU A 9 -32.27 14.83 24.69
C GLU A 9 -32.52 14.03 23.39
N SER A 10 -32.98 14.63 22.28
CA SER A 10 -33.37 13.83 21.08
C SER A 10 -32.58 14.05 19.78
N SER A 11 -31.51 14.85 19.76
CA SER A 11 -30.78 15.13 18.51
C SER A 11 -29.25 15.18 18.68
N LYS A 12 -28.68 14.25 19.44
CA LYS A 12 -27.22 14.22 19.66
C LYS A 12 -26.62 12.81 19.63
N SER A 13 -27.26 11.89 18.91
CA SER A 13 -26.79 10.50 18.79
C SER A 13 -27.02 9.90 17.41
N ASP A 14 -27.01 10.68 16.32
CA ASP A 14 -27.15 10.11 14.96
C ASP A 14 -26.60 10.99 13.81
N GLU A 15 -25.59 11.83 14.08
CA GLU A 15 -24.83 12.46 12.98
C GLU A 15 -23.33 12.51 13.31
N SER A 16 -22.53 12.00 12.37
CA SER A 16 -21.06 12.14 12.22
C SER A 16 -20.13 10.98 12.65
N GLY A 17 -20.60 9.74 12.69
CA GLY A 17 -19.70 8.56 12.74
C GLY A 17 -18.98 8.22 11.42
N MET A 18 -19.23 8.97 10.33
CA MET A 18 -18.77 8.62 8.98
C MET A 18 -17.75 9.60 8.38
N SER A 19 -17.16 10.50 9.16
CA SER A 19 -16.41 11.64 8.62
C SER A 19 -14.89 11.65 8.84
N GLN A 20 -14.33 10.81 9.72
CA GLN A 20 -12.88 10.76 9.95
C GLN A 20 -12.23 9.62 9.17
N ASP A 21 -12.76 8.41 9.31
CA ASP A 21 -12.37 7.21 8.56
C ASP A 21 -12.44 7.37 7.04
N SER A 22 -13.54 7.96 6.55
CA SER A 22 -13.74 8.19 5.10
C SER A 22 -12.77 9.24 4.55
N LYS A 23 -12.45 10.29 5.33
CA LYS A 23 -11.47 11.31 4.93
C LYS A 23 -10.05 10.77 4.97
N GLN A 24 -9.73 9.92 5.94
CA GLN A 24 -8.44 9.25 6.03
C GLN A 24 -8.26 8.24 4.89
N LYS A 25 -9.27 7.41 4.60
CA LYS A 25 -9.30 6.49 3.45
C LYS A 25 -9.15 7.24 2.12
N LEU A 26 -9.84 8.37 1.95
CA LEU A 26 -9.74 9.20 0.76
C LEU A 26 -8.35 9.83 0.59
N ASN A 27 -7.77 10.38 1.66
CA ASN A 27 -6.44 11.00 1.58
C ASN A 27 -5.34 9.98 1.29
N VAL A 28 -5.45 8.78 1.88
CA VAL A 28 -4.59 7.63 1.58
C VAL A 28 -4.73 7.21 0.11
N MET A 29 -5.96 7.10 -0.40
CA MET A 29 -6.22 6.74 -1.80
C MET A 29 -5.67 7.78 -2.79
N VAL A 30 -5.81 9.07 -2.49
CA VAL A 30 -5.26 10.15 -3.33
C VAL A 30 -3.74 10.14 -3.31
N SER A 31 -3.13 9.99 -2.13
CA SER A 31 -1.66 9.90 -1.98
C SER A 31 -1.11 8.69 -2.76
N PHE A 32 -1.76 7.54 -2.64
CA PHE A 32 -1.48 6.34 -3.41
C PHE A 32 -1.56 6.60 -4.92
N GLY A 33 -2.65 7.22 -5.39
CA GLY A 33 -2.87 7.50 -6.81
C GLY A 33 -1.80 8.41 -7.41
N LEU A 34 -1.37 9.44 -6.66
CA LEU A 34 -0.30 10.35 -7.08
C LEU A 34 1.06 9.65 -7.14
N GLU A 35 1.35 8.78 -6.18
CA GLU A 35 2.57 7.97 -6.17
C GLU A 35 2.60 7.00 -7.36
N PHE A 36 1.49 6.29 -7.58
CA PHE A 36 1.34 5.38 -8.72
C PHE A 36 1.51 6.08 -10.07
N TYR A 37 0.91 7.27 -10.23
CA TYR A 37 1.09 8.10 -11.43
C TYR A 37 2.56 8.44 -11.67
N ARG A 38 3.31 8.84 -10.62
CA ARG A 38 4.74 9.17 -10.74
C ARG A 38 5.57 7.96 -11.16
N VAL A 39 5.26 6.78 -10.62
CA VAL A 39 5.94 5.54 -11.02
C VAL A 39 5.63 5.19 -12.46
N LEU A 40 4.37 5.30 -12.89
CA LEU A 40 3.99 5.04 -14.28
C LEU A 40 4.76 5.95 -15.26
N MET A 41 4.86 7.24 -14.93
CA MET A 41 5.62 8.20 -15.73
C MET A 41 7.11 7.84 -15.83
N GLY A 42 7.72 7.35 -14.76
CA GLY A 42 9.13 6.97 -14.79
C GLY A 42 9.42 5.51 -15.20
N CYS A 43 8.42 4.65 -15.35
CA CYS A 43 8.58 3.38 -16.07
C CYS A 43 8.67 3.62 -17.59
N LEU A 44 7.88 4.57 -18.09
CA LEU A 44 7.74 4.90 -19.52
C LEU A 44 8.63 6.09 -19.92
N LEU A 45 9.93 6.02 -19.57
CA LEU A 45 10.91 7.10 -19.80
C LEU A 45 10.99 7.54 -21.26
N VAL A 46 11.03 6.61 -22.22
CA VAL A 46 11.12 6.92 -23.66
C VAL A 46 9.89 7.69 -24.15
N VAL A 47 8.72 7.45 -23.55
CA VAL A 47 7.46 8.10 -23.93
C VAL A 47 7.36 9.50 -23.33
N PHE A 48 7.62 9.65 -22.04
CA PHE A 48 7.35 10.90 -21.31
C PHE A 48 8.51 11.88 -21.26
N VAL A 49 9.73 11.44 -21.56
CA VAL A 49 10.89 12.34 -21.65
C VAL A 49 10.89 13.00 -23.03
N PRO A 50 10.89 14.34 -23.13
CA PRO A 50 10.89 15.03 -24.43
C PRO A 50 12.22 14.81 -25.14
N GLN A 51 12.14 14.42 -26.42
CA GLN A 51 13.30 14.23 -27.29
C GLN A 51 13.22 15.18 -28.50
N LYS A 52 14.33 15.32 -29.22
CA LYS A 52 14.36 16.13 -30.45
C LYS A 52 13.96 15.30 -31.68
N CYS A 53 13.07 15.87 -32.50
CA CYS A 53 12.77 15.37 -33.85
C CYS A 53 13.17 16.47 -34.84
N GLY A 54 14.46 16.54 -35.17
CA GLY A 54 15.00 17.61 -36.00
C GLY A 54 15.11 18.94 -35.23
N GLN A 55 14.28 19.93 -35.58
CA GLN A 55 14.25 21.25 -34.92
C GLN A 55 13.04 21.47 -33.99
N GLU A 56 12.10 20.52 -33.96
CA GLU A 56 10.92 20.59 -33.09
C GLU A 56 10.94 19.49 -32.03
N ILE A 57 10.08 19.63 -31.02
CA ILE A 57 9.88 18.64 -29.96
C ILE A 57 9.03 17.51 -30.54
N CYS A 58 9.47 16.26 -30.40
CA CYS A 58 8.66 15.11 -30.85
C CYS A 58 7.32 15.06 -30.11
N GLY A 59 6.24 14.73 -30.83
CA GLY A 59 5.01 14.28 -30.18
C GLY A 59 5.19 12.92 -29.48
N PHE A 60 4.28 12.55 -28.58
CA PHE A 60 4.35 11.25 -27.87
C PHE A 60 4.45 10.04 -28.81
N GLY A 61 3.71 10.06 -29.93
CA GLY A 61 3.76 8.99 -30.93
C GLY A 61 5.05 8.99 -31.74
N GLU A 62 5.57 10.18 -32.08
CA GLU A 62 6.83 10.31 -32.82
C GLU A 62 8.02 9.87 -31.98
N ASN A 63 8.00 10.15 -30.67
CA ASN A 63 9.00 9.64 -29.72
C ASN A 63 9.14 8.10 -29.75
N ILE A 64 8.08 7.39 -30.14
CA ILE A 64 8.04 5.92 -30.21
C ILE A 64 8.37 5.45 -31.64
N PHE A 65 7.73 6.02 -32.65
CA PHE A 65 7.84 5.58 -34.04
C PHE A 65 8.94 6.31 -34.83
N ASN A 66 10.16 6.30 -34.29
CA ASN A 66 11.31 6.97 -34.91
C ASN A 66 12.13 6.08 -35.88
N ASN A 67 11.66 4.86 -36.18
CA ASN A 67 12.40 3.84 -36.97
C ASN A 67 13.82 3.53 -36.41
N ASP A 68 14.06 3.84 -35.13
CA ASP A 68 15.30 3.55 -34.44
C ASP A 68 15.11 2.31 -33.56
N TYR A 69 15.86 1.26 -33.87
CA TYR A 69 15.84 0.00 -33.13
C TYR A 69 16.14 0.19 -31.63
N LEU A 70 16.93 1.21 -31.26
CA LEU A 70 17.25 1.52 -29.86
C LEU A 70 16.03 2.07 -29.13
N VAL A 71 15.25 2.93 -29.78
CA VAL A 71 14.03 3.53 -29.24
C VAL A 71 12.94 2.46 -29.10
N ASP A 72 12.75 1.62 -30.12
CA ASP A 72 11.77 0.53 -30.11
C ASP A 72 12.05 -0.48 -29.00
N ALA A 73 13.30 -0.92 -28.87
CA ALA A 73 13.71 -1.83 -27.79
C ALA A 73 13.57 -1.17 -26.41
N GLY A 74 13.83 0.13 -26.30
CA GLY A 74 13.66 0.90 -25.06
C GLY A 74 12.21 1.00 -24.65
N PHE A 75 11.30 1.23 -25.62
CA PHE A 75 9.87 1.23 -25.39
C PHE A 75 9.35 -0.13 -24.92
N ILE A 76 9.79 -1.23 -25.53
CA ILE A 76 9.42 -2.58 -25.07
C ILE A 76 9.87 -2.81 -23.63
N LEU A 77 11.11 -2.43 -23.29
CA LEU A 77 11.63 -2.56 -21.94
C LEU A 77 10.86 -1.70 -20.92
N ASN A 78 10.48 -0.48 -21.30
CA ASN A 78 9.62 0.42 -20.52
C ASN A 78 8.27 -0.22 -20.22
N VAL A 79 7.63 -0.82 -21.22
CA VAL A 79 6.34 -1.52 -21.07
C VAL A 79 6.49 -2.72 -20.14
N ILE A 80 7.53 -3.55 -20.30
CA ILE A 80 7.81 -4.68 -19.41
C ILE A 80 7.99 -4.19 -17.97
N THR A 81 8.79 -3.15 -17.78
CA THR A 81 9.03 -2.55 -16.46
C THR A 81 7.73 -2.03 -15.85
N CYS A 82 6.87 -1.38 -16.64
CA CYS A 82 5.56 -0.93 -16.19
C CYS A 82 4.68 -2.10 -15.71
N PHE A 83 4.67 -3.24 -16.42
CA PHE A 83 3.92 -4.42 -15.97
C PHE A 83 4.47 -5.00 -14.66
N VAL A 84 5.80 -5.03 -14.48
CA VAL A 84 6.43 -5.47 -13.22
C VAL A 84 6.01 -4.57 -12.06
N PHE A 85 6.06 -3.24 -12.24
CA PHE A 85 5.62 -2.29 -11.22
C PHE A 85 4.11 -2.36 -10.96
N CYS A 86 3.27 -2.57 -11.98
CA CYS A 86 1.83 -2.80 -11.79
C CYS A 86 1.57 -4.05 -10.92
N GLY A 87 2.28 -5.15 -11.18
CA GLY A 87 2.17 -6.37 -10.37
C GLY A 87 2.64 -6.16 -8.93
N PHE A 88 3.73 -5.43 -8.75
CA PHE A 88 4.25 -5.05 -7.44
C PHE A 88 3.23 -4.19 -6.66
N TYR A 89 2.67 -3.15 -7.28
CA TYR A 89 1.61 -2.31 -6.69
C TYR A 89 0.33 -3.10 -6.38
N TYR A 90 -0.06 -4.05 -7.22
CA TYR A 90 -1.23 -4.90 -6.95
C TYR A 90 -1.03 -5.73 -5.67
N VAL A 91 0.14 -6.33 -5.49
CA VAL A 91 0.46 -7.06 -4.25
C VAL A 91 0.52 -6.12 -3.06
N GLU A 92 1.03 -4.90 -3.24
CA GLU A 92 1.08 -3.88 -2.21
C GLU A 92 -0.32 -3.46 -1.72
N ILE A 93 -1.25 -3.16 -2.63
CA ILE A 93 -2.66 -2.86 -2.29
C ILE A 93 -3.30 -4.05 -1.56
N LYS A 94 -3.09 -5.28 -2.06
CA LYS A 94 -3.67 -6.48 -1.45
C LYS A 94 -3.11 -6.73 -0.05
N ARG A 95 -1.84 -6.40 0.19
CA ARG A 95 -1.20 -6.43 1.52
C ARG A 95 -1.85 -5.38 2.42
N GLU A 96 -1.96 -4.14 1.96
CA GLU A 96 -2.50 -3.03 2.74
C GLU A 96 -3.98 -3.24 3.11
N HIS A 97 -4.81 -3.69 2.16
CA HIS A 97 -6.22 -3.99 2.43
C HIS A 97 -6.38 -5.06 3.52
N LYS A 98 -5.50 -6.08 3.53
CA LYS A 98 -5.51 -7.10 4.58
C LYS A 98 -5.05 -6.54 5.92
N LEU A 99 -4.01 -5.69 5.95
CA LEU A 99 -3.52 -5.06 7.17
C LEU A 99 -4.62 -4.20 7.82
N ILE A 100 -5.26 -3.32 7.04
CA ILE A 100 -6.39 -2.49 7.51
C ILE A 100 -7.56 -3.35 7.99
N THR A 101 -7.82 -4.50 7.35
CA THR A 101 -8.92 -5.39 7.76
C THR A 101 -8.63 -6.12 9.06
N TYR A 102 -7.36 -6.34 9.42
CA TYR A 102 -6.99 -7.19 10.56
C TYR A 102 -6.44 -6.41 11.76
N LEU A 103 -6.11 -5.13 11.59
CA LEU A 103 -5.52 -4.29 12.63
C LEU A 103 -6.28 -2.96 12.74
N GLU A 104 -6.52 -2.53 13.96
CA GLU A 104 -7.08 -1.22 14.30
C GLU A 104 -6.04 -0.32 14.98
N VAL A 105 -6.24 0.99 14.82
CA VAL A 105 -5.44 2.01 15.51
C VAL A 105 -6.18 2.34 16.81
N ASN A 106 -5.61 1.97 17.94
CA ASN A 106 -6.10 2.40 19.25
C ASN A 106 -5.17 3.51 19.78
N ASP A 107 -5.74 4.71 19.93
CA ASP A 107 -5.05 5.91 20.41
C ASP A 107 -4.73 5.84 21.93
N ASP A 108 -5.24 4.84 22.66
CA ASP A 108 -5.09 4.71 24.11
C ASP A 108 -3.86 3.88 24.53
N VAL A 109 -3.09 3.32 23.59
CA VAL A 109 -1.93 2.45 23.89
C VAL A 109 -0.64 3.01 23.25
N PRO A 110 0.49 3.08 23.98
CA PRO A 110 1.73 3.69 23.48
C PRO A 110 2.29 2.99 22.23
N ASN A 111 2.66 3.79 21.23
CA ASN A 111 3.16 3.38 19.92
C ASN A 111 4.63 2.93 19.92
N ASP A 112 5.06 2.11 20.89
CA ASP A 112 6.43 1.60 20.91
C ASP A 112 6.58 0.32 20.08
N ASN A 113 7.67 0.22 19.31
CA ASN A 113 7.88 -0.86 18.34
C ASN A 113 7.87 -2.26 19.01
N ASP A 114 8.28 -2.33 20.28
CA ASP A 114 8.37 -3.55 21.06
C ASP A 114 7.00 -4.05 21.61
N GLU A 115 6.01 -3.16 21.76
CA GLU A 115 4.66 -3.52 22.22
C GLU A 115 3.76 -3.98 21.07
N VAL A 116 3.89 -3.33 19.91
CA VAL A 116 3.16 -3.69 18.67
C VAL A 116 3.54 -5.10 18.20
N GLY A 117 4.82 -5.48 18.35
CA GLY A 117 5.30 -6.84 18.09
C GLY A 117 4.65 -7.90 18.99
N GLN A 118 4.28 -7.54 20.22
CA GLN A 118 3.62 -8.43 21.19
C GLN A 118 2.11 -8.54 20.93
N MET A 119 1.45 -7.49 20.45
CA MET A 119 0.06 -7.55 20.01
C MET A 119 -0.12 -8.46 18.79
N LEU A 120 0.86 -8.48 17.88
CA LEU A 120 0.90 -9.41 16.74
C LEU A 120 1.07 -10.88 17.15
N LEU A 121 1.60 -11.18 18.34
CA LEU A 121 1.67 -12.55 18.88
C LEU A 121 0.31 -13.06 19.36
N LYS A 122 -0.66 -12.18 19.61
CA LYS A 122 -2.04 -12.54 19.95
C LYS A 122 -2.87 -12.97 18.72
N LEU A 123 -2.37 -12.71 17.50
CA LEU A 123 -3.05 -13.15 16.27
C LEU A 123 -2.94 -14.68 16.10
N PRO A 124 -4.00 -15.35 15.63
CA PRO A 124 -3.96 -16.78 15.36
C PRO A 124 -2.87 -17.12 14.32
N ILE A 125 -2.09 -18.17 14.63
CA ILE A 125 -0.91 -18.64 13.88
C ILE A 125 -1.20 -18.81 12.38
N THR A 126 -2.42 -19.24 12.03
CA THR A 126 -2.88 -19.42 10.64
C THR A 126 -2.89 -18.10 9.86
N LYS A 127 -3.34 -17.00 10.48
CA LYS A 127 -3.36 -15.66 9.85
C LYS A 127 -1.96 -15.07 9.78
N LYS A 128 -1.15 -15.26 10.82
CA LYS A 128 0.26 -14.84 10.85
C LYS A 128 1.07 -15.49 9.73
N ASN A 129 0.95 -16.80 9.53
CA ASN A 129 1.66 -17.50 8.45
C ASN A 129 1.23 -17.06 7.05
N ALA A 130 -0.05 -16.74 6.86
CA ALA A 130 -0.56 -16.20 5.60
C ALA A 130 0.01 -14.80 5.30
N LEU A 131 0.13 -13.93 6.32
CA LEU A 131 0.77 -12.62 6.21
C LEU A 131 2.27 -12.75 5.90
N LEU A 132 3.01 -13.59 6.63
CA LEU A 132 4.45 -13.80 6.41
C LEU A 132 4.76 -14.33 5.00
N LYS A 133 3.91 -15.20 4.45
CA LYS A 133 4.07 -15.69 3.07
C LYS A 133 3.83 -14.57 2.04
N MET A 134 2.87 -13.69 2.30
CA MET A 134 2.62 -12.53 1.44
C MET A 134 3.75 -11.50 1.55
N ASP A 135 4.30 -11.29 2.74
CA ASP A 135 5.44 -10.40 2.94
C ASP A 135 6.68 -10.92 2.19
N ALA A 136 7.00 -12.21 2.32
CA ALA A 136 8.07 -12.83 1.52
C ALA A 136 7.86 -12.68 -0.01
N THR A 137 6.61 -12.74 -0.46
CA THR A 137 6.26 -12.51 -1.88
C THR A 137 6.47 -11.05 -2.27
N TYR A 138 6.10 -10.11 -1.41
CA TYR A 138 6.34 -8.68 -1.59
C TYR A 138 7.84 -8.36 -1.66
N GLN A 139 8.64 -8.96 -0.76
CA GLN A 139 10.10 -8.82 -0.76
C GLN A 139 10.73 -9.29 -2.08
N MET A 140 10.36 -10.48 -2.55
CA MET A 140 10.81 -11.01 -3.84
C MET A 140 10.43 -10.08 -5.01
N LEU A 141 9.19 -9.59 -5.05
CA LEU A 141 8.74 -8.67 -6.10
C LEU A 141 9.43 -7.31 -6.02
N GLY A 142 9.78 -6.84 -4.83
CA GLY A 142 10.58 -5.62 -4.63
C GLY A 142 11.97 -5.74 -5.27
N TYR A 143 12.67 -6.85 -5.03
CA TYR A 143 13.98 -7.11 -5.67
C TYR A 143 13.89 -7.24 -7.19
N VAL A 144 12.85 -7.91 -7.71
CA VAL A 144 12.60 -8.01 -9.16
C VAL A 144 12.35 -6.61 -9.74
N SER A 145 11.52 -5.80 -9.10
CA SER A 145 11.21 -4.43 -9.56
C SER A 145 12.44 -3.53 -9.54
N MET A 146 13.30 -3.66 -8.53
CA MET A 146 14.59 -2.95 -8.45
C MET A 146 15.50 -3.31 -9.63
N PHE A 147 15.62 -4.61 -9.95
CA PHE A 147 16.42 -5.06 -11.09
C PHE A 147 15.92 -4.49 -12.42
N PHE A 148 14.61 -4.57 -12.67
CA PHE A 148 14.00 -4.00 -13.87
C PHE A 148 14.16 -2.48 -13.93
N PHE A 149 14.01 -1.77 -12.81
CA PHE A 149 14.23 -0.33 -12.72
C PHE A 149 15.63 0.10 -13.18
N PHE A 150 16.68 -0.59 -12.71
CA PHE A 150 18.05 -0.25 -13.10
C PHE A 150 18.30 -0.46 -14.58
N ILE A 151 17.87 -1.61 -15.13
CA ILE A 151 18.04 -1.90 -16.55
C ILE A 151 17.22 -0.92 -17.40
N ASN A 152 15.98 -0.64 -17.00
CA ASN A 152 15.10 0.29 -17.68
C ASN A 152 15.68 1.70 -17.74
N SER A 153 16.17 2.20 -16.59
CA SER A 153 16.74 3.54 -16.50
C SER A 153 18.02 3.64 -17.32
N ALA A 154 18.96 2.70 -17.15
CA ALA A 154 20.23 2.71 -17.87
C ALA A 154 20.04 2.60 -19.40
N TYR A 155 19.20 1.66 -19.85
CA TYR A 155 18.94 1.46 -21.27
C TYR A 155 18.20 2.65 -21.87
N SER A 156 17.12 3.15 -21.22
CA SER A 156 16.34 4.29 -21.74
C SER A 156 17.16 5.57 -21.80
N GLY A 157 18.16 5.73 -20.93
CA GLY A 157 19.08 6.86 -20.99
C GLY A 157 19.80 6.96 -22.34
N VAL A 158 20.17 5.83 -22.96
CA VAL A 158 20.93 5.82 -24.23
C VAL A 158 20.18 6.54 -25.37
N PRO A 159 18.99 6.11 -25.81
CA PRO A 159 18.27 6.79 -26.90
C PRO A 159 17.86 8.23 -26.53
N ILE A 160 17.56 8.49 -25.25
CA ILE A 160 17.18 9.84 -24.77
C ILE A 160 18.35 10.82 -24.88
N PHE A 161 19.58 10.42 -24.51
CA PHE A 161 20.75 11.29 -24.59
C PHE A 161 21.31 11.40 -26.03
N LEU A 162 21.08 10.41 -26.89
CA LEU A 162 21.36 10.53 -28.32
C LEU A 162 20.44 11.59 -28.98
N HIS A 163 19.15 11.57 -28.63
CA HIS A 163 18.16 12.55 -29.09
C HIS A 163 17.97 13.71 -28.10
N TYR A 164 19.06 14.15 -27.46
CA TYR A 164 19.02 15.24 -26.50
C TYR A 164 18.56 16.56 -27.13
N LEU A 165 17.49 17.14 -26.59
CA LEU A 165 16.90 18.40 -27.03
C LEU A 165 17.48 19.59 -26.24
N ASP A 166 17.25 19.65 -24.93
CA ASP A 166 17.66 20.74 -24.05
C ASP A 166 17.66 20.28 -22.57
N ASN A 167 18.05 21.17 -21.65
CA ASN A 167 18.09 20.93 -20.20
C ASN A 167 16.77 20.38 -19.63
N LYS A 168 15.64 20.66 -20.29
CA LYS A 168 14.32 20.08 -19.95
C LYS A 168 14.34 18.55 -20.03
N THR A 169 14.95 17.97 -21.06
CA THR A 169 15.10 16.51 -21.24
C THR A 169 15.85 15.91 -20.05
N LEU A 170 16.97 16.51 -19.65
CA LEU A 170 17.76 16.05 -18.50
C LEU A 170 16.96 16.14 -17.20
N THR A 171 16.34 17.28 -16.91
CA THR A 171 15.57 17.47 -15.68
C THR A 171 14.41 16.49 -15.58
N VAL A 172 13.66 16.28 -16.66
CA VAL A 172 12.54 15.33 -16.68
C VAL A 172 13.03 13.89 -16.50
N TYR A 173 14.10 13.50 -17.20
CA TYR A 173 14.70 12.17 -17.04
C TYR A 173 15.16 11.91 -15.59
N VAL A 174 15.95 12.83 -15.01
CA VAL A 174 16.48 12.69 -13.65
C VAL A 174 15.35 12.64 -12.62
N THR A 175 14.33 13.50 -12.78
CA THR A 175 13.18 13.55 -11.85
C THR A 175 12.37 12.25 -11.90
N ASN A 176 12.13 11.70 -13.10
CA ASN A 176 11.41 10.44 -13.26
C ASN A 176 12.20 9.26 -12.66
N VAL A 177 13.51 9.19 -12.90
CA VAL A 177 14.37 8.17 -12.27
C VAL A 177 14.38 8.31 -10.74
N MET A 178 14.42 9.53 -10.22
CA MET A 178 14.37 9.81 -8.78
C MET A 178 13.04 9.35 -8.16
N PHE A 179 11.91 9.57 -8.81
CA PHE A 179 10.62 9.10 -8.29
C PHE A 179 10.54 7.58 -8.16
N LEU A 180 11.08 6.83 -9.14
CA LEU A 180 11.16 5.37 -9.03
C LEU A 180 12.17 4.94 -7.96
N ALA A 181 13.30 5.63 -7.86
CA ALA A 181 14.30 5.35 -6.83
C ALA A 181 13.73 5.54 -5.41
N PHE A 182 12.95 6.60 -5.17
CA PHE A 182 12.25 6.78 -3.90
C PHE A 182 11.24 5.67 -3.64
N LYS A 183 10.44 5.26 -4.65
CA LYS A 183 9.53 4.14 -4.46
C LYS A 183 10.25 2.85 -4.05
N ILE A 184 11.36 2.53 -4.71
CA ILE A 184 12.16 1.35 -4.38
C ILE A 184 12.81 1.49 -3.00
N SER A 185 13.27 2.69 -2.62
CA SER A 185 13.83 2.96 -1.30
C SER A 185 12.81 2.74 -0.19
N ASP A 186 11.58 3.24 -0.37
CA ASP A 186 10.49 3.06 0.60
C ASP A 186 10.12 1.58 0.72
N SER A 187 10.03 0.87 -0.41
CA SER A 187 9.84 -0.58 -0.40
C SER A 187 10.98 -1.32 0.30
N TYR A 188 12.23 -0.95 0.05
CA TYR A 188 13.40 -1.58 0.67
C TYR A 188 13.42 -1.40 2.19
N ALA A 189 13.00 -0.24 2.70
CA ALA A 189 12.86 0.00 4.14
C ALA A 189 11.85 -0.97 4.77
N VAL A 190 10.77 -1.30 4.07
CA VAL A 190 9.76 -2.29 4.51
C VAL A 190 10.31 -3.72 4.42
N VAL A 191 11.06 -4.05 3.38
CA VAL A 191 11.65 -5.39 3.17
C VAL A 191 12.77 -5.72 4.16
N ASN A 192 13.57 -4.74 4.55
CA ASN A 192 14.71 -4.91 5.45
C ASN A 192 14.33 -4.78 6.94
N THR A 193 13.03 -4.74 7.24
CA THR A 193 12.50 -4.73 8.60
C THR A 193 12.47 -6.15 9.17
N ASP A 194 12.68 -6.31 10.48
CA ASP A 194 12.69 -7.62 11.14
C ASP A 194 11.36 -8.38 10.96
N LYS A 195 11.44 -9.71 10.86
CA LYS A 195 10.34 -10.66 10.53
C LYS A 195 9.06 -10.56 11.38
N ASN A 196 9.02 -9.72 12.41
CA ASN A 196 7.86 -9.53 13.29
C ASN A 196 7.37 -8.06 13.37
N VAL A 197 7.88 -7.15 12.55
CA VAL A 197 7.44 -5.75 12.51
C VAL A 197 6.77 -5.47 11.17
N PHE A 198 5.45 -5.27 11.17
CA PHE A 198 4.68 -4.97 9.96
C PHE A 198 4.43 -3.45 9.88
N TYR A 199 5.14 -2.74 9.00
CA TYR A 199 4.83 -1.34 8.68
C TYR A 199 3.69 -1.23 7.63
N SER A 200 2.75 -0.30 7.83
CA SER A 200 1.89 0.21 6.76
C SER A 200 2.73 1.06 5.81
N ALA A 201 2.51 0.91 4.51
CA ALA A 201 3.19 1.73 3.50
C ALA A 201 2.52 3.10 3.30
N TYR A 202 1.35 3.36 3.91
CA TYR A 202 0.46 4.44 3.47
C TYR A 202 -0.17 5.31 4.57
N LEU A 203 0.00 5.02 5.85
CA LEU A 203 -0.36 5.98 6.89
C LEU A 203 0.60 7.19 6.83
N MET A 204 0.05 8.38 6.58
CA MET A 204 0.77 9.66 6.47
C MET A 204 1.33 10.22 7.79
N ASN A 205 1.46 9.35 8.78
CA ASN A 205 2.42 9.42 9.88
C ASN A 205 2.78 7.95 10.14
N LYS A 206 3.99 7.64 10.61
CA LYS A 206 4.31 6.29 11.10
C LYS A 206 3.48 6.00 12.37
N ILE A 207 2.18 5.77 12.22
CA ILE A 207 1.29 5.36 13.30
C ILE A 207 1.19 3.85 13.16
N GLN A 208 1.76 3.17 14.14
CA GLN A 208 1.69 1.73 14.22
C GLN A 208 0.30 1.33 14.67
N TYR A 209 -0.24 0.30 14.04
CA TYR A 209 -1.49 -0.29 14.49
C TYR A 209 -1.23 -1.04 15.81
N ASN A 210 -1.93 -0.65 16.87
CA ASN A 210 -1.67 -1.15 18.23
C ASN A 210 -2.81 -2.01 18.80
N ASP A 211 -3.88 -2.26 18.03
CA ASP A 211 -5.01 -3.02 18.52
C ASP A 211 -5.66 -3.92 17.47
N VAL A 212 -6.43 -4.90 17.94
CA VAL A 212 -7.17 -5.86 17.11
C VAL A 212 -8.62 -5.42 17.06
N ASP A 213 -9.14 -5.28 15.83
CA ASP A 213 -10.55 -4.98 15.55
C ASP A 213 -11.49 -5.82 16.45
N PRO A 214 -12.23 -5.19 17.39
CA PRO A 214 -13.07 -5.88 18.36
C PRO A 214 -14.22 -6.62 17.69
N ASP A 215 -14.64 -6.20 16.49
CA ASP A 215 -15.68 -6.88 15.71
C ASP A 215 -15.17 -8.20 15.10
N LYS A 216 -13.85 -8.37 14.98
CA LYS A 216 -13.22 -9.62 14.47
C LYS A 216 -12.57 -10.48 15.54
N CYS A 217 -12.40 -9.95 16.75
CA CYS A 217 -11.75 -10.63 17.87
C CYS A 217 -12.57 -11.84 18.39
N CYS A 218 -13.91 -11.80 18.25
CA CYS A 218 -14.80 -12.61 19.08
C CYS A 218 -15.65 -13.66 18.34
N ILE A 219 -15.31 -14.09 17.12
CA ILE A 219 -16.14 -15.11 16.42
C ILE A 219 -15.90 -16.54 16.98
N GLU A 220 -14.78 -16.82 17.67
CA GLU A 220 -14.53 -18.18 18.22
C GLU A 220 -14.90 -18.37 19.70
N GLU A 221 -15.06 -17.31 20.50
CA GLU A 221 -15.40 -17.48 21.93
C GLU A 221 -16.90 -17.68 22.17
N VAL A 222 -17.77 -17.05 21.37
CA VAL A 222 -19.23 -17.20 21.53
C VAL A 222 -19.68 -18.64 21.25
N GLN A 223 -18.99 -19.35 20.36
CA GLN A 223 -19.29 -20.75 20.06
C GLN A 223 -18.77 -21.71 21.14
N ARG A 224 -17.72 -21.34 21.88
CA ARG A 224 -17.17 -22.12 23.00
C ARG A 224 -17.97 -21.92 24.30
N LEU A 225 -18.48 -20.71 24.52
CA LEU A 225 -19.38 -20.37 25.65
C LEU A 225 -20.78 -20.96 25.47
N SER A 226 -21.33 -21.00 24.25
CA SER A 226 -22.64 -21.63 24.00
C SER A 226 -22.61 -23.16 24.13
N MET A 227 -21.48 -23.83 23.86
CA MET A 227 -21.30 -25.26 24.12
C MET A 227 -21.08 -25.60 25.60
N SER A 228 -20.46 -24.73 26.40
CA SER A 228 -20.25 -24.98 27.83
C SER A 228 -21.52 -24.71 28.65
N VAL A 229 -22.37 -23.76 28.25
CA VAL A 229 -23.67 -23.50 28.89
C VAL A 229 -24.66 -24.65 28.64
N SER A 230 -24.74 -25.16 27.40
CA SER A 230 -25.65 -26.26 27.05
C SER A 230 -25.26 -27.63 27.67
N LEU A 231 -23.99 -27.83 28.05
CA LEU A 231 -23.55 -29.00 28.82
C LEU A 231 -23.87 -28.88 30.32
N ASN A 232 -23.93 -27.66 30.85
CA ASN A 232 -24.24 -27.42 32.27
C ASN A 232 -25.74 -27.46 32.56
N GLU A 233 -26.59 -26.96 31.65
CA GLU A 233 -28.06 -27.05 31.79
C GLU A 233 -28.55 -28.51 31.76
N ASN A 234 -28.00 -29.34 30.87
CA ASN A 234 -28.33 -30.77 30.81
C ASN A 234 -27.89 -31.58 32.05
N LYS A 235 -26.97 -31.03 32.87
CA LYS A 235 -26.47 -31.69 34.08
C LYS A 235 -27.30 -31.34 35.33
N MET A 236 -27.89 -30.14 35.37
CA MET A 236 -28.82 -29.73 36.43
C MET A 236 -30.18 -30.43 36.32
N ASP A 237 -30.67 -30.68 35.10
CA ASP A 237 -31.98 -31.33 34.90
C ASP A 237 -32.00 -32.83 35.22
N ARG A 238 -30.82 -33.48 35.28
CA ARG A 238 -30.69 -34.91 35.69
C ARG A 238 -30.44 -35.15 37.18
N SER A 239 -30.29 -34.10 38.00
CA SER A 239 -30.05 -34.24 39.44
C SER A 239 -31.28 -33.91 40.30
N SER A 240 -32.44 -33.69 39.67
CA SER A 240 -33.70 -33.30 40.34
C SER A 240 -34.82 -34.34 40.17
N VAL A 241 -34.50 -35.59 39.81
CA VAL A 241 -35.43 -36.73 39.77
C VAL A 241 -34.89 -37.88 40.62
#